data_AF-A0A6A5VMH9-F1
#
_entry.id   AF-A0A6A5VMH9-F1
#
_cell.length_a   1.000
_cell.length_b   1.000
_cell.length_c   1.000
_cell.angle_alpha   90.00
_cell.angle_beta   90.00
_cell.angle_gamma   90.00
#
_symmetry.space_group_name_H-M   'P 1'
#
loop_
_entity.id
_entity.type
_entity.pdbx_description
1 polymer ?
#
loop_
_entity_poly.entity_id
_entity_poly.type
_entity_poly.pdbx_seq_one_letter_code
_entity_poly.pdbx_strand_id
1 'polypeptide(L)'
;MSIRINATVNEARAAAGHSKEQWDRFYFITKDEAKQLSEAHPDWTRWIHIPANEKDLLLQRINGRLTAEGIPEVEMIILKWRVSQLLRDIQRKYAEGSMISGMAVTGSQPQAEGSTQQSQSPQRSESSPSETRAYDPVRDV
;
A
#
# COMPACT_ATOMS: atom_id res chain seq x y z
N MET A 1 -12.76 17.96 -5.77
CA MET A 1 -13.39 16.95 -4.88
C MET A 1 -12.53 16.72 -3.63
N SER A 2 -13.05 16.15 -2.53
CA SER A 2 -12.28 15.97 -1.27
C SER A 2 -12.01 14.51 -0.94
N ILE A 3 -10.75 14.08 -0.99
CA ILE A 3 -10.32 12.75 -0.51
C ILE A 3 -9.77 12.85 0.91
N ARG A 4 -10.12 11.88 1.77
CA ARG A 4 -9.54 11.80 3.12
C ARG A 4 -8.08 11.35 3.06
N ILE A 5 -7.26 11.79 4.02
CA ILE A 5 -5.83 11.41 4.11
C ILE A 5 -5.67 9.88 4.22
N ASN A 6 -6.61 9.20 4.88
CA ASN A 6 -6.65 7.75 5.07
C ASN A 6 -7.56 7.04 4.06
N ALA A 7 -7.96 7.71 2.98
CA ALA A 7 -8.79 7.08 1.96
C ALA A 7 -8.07 5.89 1.34
N THR A 8 -8.84 4.88 0.98
CA THR A 8 -8.38 3.68 0.28
C THR A 8 -8.10 3.98 -1.19
N VAL A 9 -7.34 3.10 -1.83
CA VAL A 9 -7.09 3.16 -3.29
C VAL A 9 -8.40 3.18 -4.09
N ASN A 10 -9.43 2.47 -3.62
CA ASN A 10 -10.73 2.44 -4.27
C ASN A 10 -11.46 3.78 -4.20
N GLU A 11 -11.43 4.47 -3.04
CA GLU A 11 -12.00 5.81 -2.90
C GLU A 11 -11.27 6.83 -3.76
N ALA A 12 -9.93 6.75 -3.80
CA ALA A 12 -9.11 7.63 -4.62
C ALA A 12 -9.39 7.45 -6.12
N ARG A 13 -9.50 6.19 -6.56
CA ARG A 13 -9.82 5.82 -7.93
C ARG A 13 -11.22 6.28 -8.33
N ALA A 14 -12.20 6.08 -7.45
CA ALA A 14 -13.58 6.52 -7.68
C ALA A 14 -13.65 8.05 -7.76
N ALA A 15 -12.94 8.78 -6.89
CA ALA A 15 -12.87 10.23 -6.92
C ALA A 15 -12.17 10.77 -8.18
N ALA A 16 -11.22 10.03 -8.74
CA ALA A 16 -10.56 10.36 -10.00
C ALA A 16 -11.40 9.97 -11.25
N GLY A 17 -12.48 9.21 -11.09
CA GLY A 17 -13.29 8.71 -12.20
C GLY A 17 -12.54 7.71 -13.10
N HIS A 18 -11.51 7.04 -12.59
CA HIS A 18 -10.66 6.13 -13.37
C HIS A 18 -11.16 4.69 -13.37
N SER A 19 -11.04 4.02 -14.52
CA SER A 19 -11.10 2.55 -14.61
C SER A 19 -9.91 1.90 -13.88
N LYS A 20 -9.93 0.57 -13.75
CA LYS A 20 -8.81 -0.14 -13.12
C LYS A 20 -7.53 0.02 -13.94
N GLU A 21 -7.57 -0.15 -15.27
CA GLU A 21 -6.38 -0.01 -16.11
C GLU A 21 -5.85 1.43 -16.12
N GLN A 22 -6.74 2.42 -16.17
CA GLN A 22 -6.39 3.84 -16.09
C GLN A 22 -5.67 4.16 -14.78
N TRP A 23 -6.17 3.59 -13.68
CA TRP A 23 -5.58 3.76 -12.37
C TRP A 23 -4.23 3.07 -12.24
N ASP A 24 -4.08 1.86 -12.78
CA ASP A 24 -2.79 1.17 -12.85
C ASP A 24 -1.78 2.01 -13.64
N ARG A 25 -2.20 2.63 -14.74
CA ARG A 25 -1.32 3.49 -15.52
C ARG A 25 -0.92 4.76 -14.77
N PHE A 26 -1.88 5.42 -14.12
CA PHE A 26 -1.61 6.54 -13.20
C PHE A 26 -0.66 6.13 -12.08
N TYR A 27 -0.81 4.93 -11.53
CA TYR A 27 0.08 4.37 -10.51
C TYR A 27 1.53 4.29 -11.03
N PHE A 28 1.74 3.78 -12.25
CA PHE A 28 3.09 3.65 -12.83
C PHE A 28 3.72 5.01 -13.12
N ILE A 29 2.96 5.92 -13.72
CA ILE A 29 3.43 7.27 -14.04
C ILE A 29 3.82 8.02 -12.76
N THR A 30 2.95 8.01 -11.73
CA THR A 30 3.23 8.69 -10.46
C THR A 30 4.42 8.09 -9.72
N LYS A 31 4.65 6.79 -9.81
CA LYS A 31 5.79 6.11 -9.19
C LYS A 31 7.11 6.55 -9.83
N ASP A 32 7.16 6.61 -11.16
CA ASP A 32 8.34 7.05 -11.91
C ASP A 32 8.69 8.51 -11.57
N GLU A 33 7.71 9.40 -11.64
CA GLU A 33 7.89 10.83 -11.33
C GLU A 33 8.29 11.05 -9.86
N ALA A 34 7.65 10.35 -8.91
CA ALA A 34 8.01 10.47 -7.49
C ALA A 34 9.42 9.94 -7.19
N LYS A 35 9.86 8.89 -7.91
CA LYS A 35 11.22 8.37 -7.78
C LYS A 35 12.23 9.42 -8.28
N GLN A 36 12.03 9.95 -9.49
CA GLN A 36 12.87 11.02 -10.04
C GLN A 36 12.92 12.24 -9.11
N LEU A 37 11.78 12.64 -8.54
CA LEU A 37 11.70 13.72 -7.57
C LEU A 37 12.55 13.45 -6.32
N SER A 38 12.47 12.23 -5.79
CA SER A 38 13.25 11.84 -4.60
C SER A 38 14.75 11.72 -4.87
N GLU A 39 15.15 11.36 -6.10
CA GLU A 39 16.55 11.29 -6.53
C GLU A 39 17.12 12.70 -6.76
N ALA A 40 16.34 13.61 -7.35
CA ALA A 40 16.75 15.00 -7.60
C ALA A 40 16.77 15.84 -6.31
N HIS A 41 15.84 15.60 -5.39
CA HIS A 41 15.66 16.38 -4.16
C HIS A 41 15.48 15.44 -2.96
N PRO A 42 16.59 14.90 -2.40
CA PRO A 42 16.54 13.96 -1.28
C PRO A 42 15.92 14.58 -0.01
N ASP A 43 15.94 15.90 0.14
CA ASP A 43 15.35 16.62 1.27
C ASP A 43 13.81 16.63 1.24
N TRP A 44 13.19 16.36 0.09
CA TRP A 44 11.75 16.39 -0.11
C TRP A 44 11.07 15.07 0.30
N THR A 45 11.34 14.65 1.53
CA THR A 45 10.85 13.41 2.13
C THR A 45 9.34 13.40 2.38
N ARG A 46 8.65 14.55 2.33
CA ARG A 46 7.21 14.68 2.57
C ARG A 46 6.60 15.67 1.59
N TRP A 47 5.32 15.49 1.25
CA TRP A 47 4.57 16.41 0.38
C TRP A 47 4.60 17.87 0.86
N ILE A 48 4.67 18.08 2.17
CA ILE A 48 4.76 19.42 2.76
C ILE A 48 6.08 20.14 2.42
N HIS A 49 7.17 19.41 2.14
CA HIS A 49 8.47 19.98 1.79
C HIS A 49 8.58 20.34 0.31
N ILE A 50 7.76 19.73 -0.55
CA ILE A 50 7.76 20.04 -1.98
C ILE A 50 7.18 21.46 -2.17
N PRO A 51 7.86 22.36 -2.88
CA PRO A 51 7.35 23.70 -3.21
C PRO A 51 6.05 23.67 -4.02
N ALA A 52 5.25 24.73 -3.94
CA ALA A 52 3.97 24.81 -4.67
C ALA A 52 4.13 24.80 -6.20
N ASN A 53 5.16 25.49 -6.72
CA ASN A 53 5.52 25.48 -8.13
C ASN A 53 5.85 24.06 -8.62
N GLU A 54 6.62 23.30 -7.84
CA GLU A 54 6.99 21.93 -8.20
C GLU A 54 5.78 20.99 -8.17
N LYS A 55 4.85 21.19 -7.22
CA LYS A 55 3.58 20.44 -7.18
C LYS A 55 2.76 20.67 -8.45
N ASP A 56 2.69 21.90 -8.93
CA ASP A 56 1.96 22.24 -10.15
C ASP A 56 2.63 21.63 -11.39
N LEU A 57 3.95 21.77 -11.51
CA LEU A 57 4.72 21.15 -12.60
C LEU A 57 4.57 19.63 -12.62
N LEU A 58 4.61 18.99 -11.44
CA LEU A 58 4.39 17.55 -11.31
C LEU A 58 2.98 17.16 -11.78
N LEU A 59 1.96 17.93 -11.39
CA LEU A 59 0.59 17.70 -11.83
C LEU A 59 0.46 17.83 -13.35
N GLN A 60 1.03 18.89 -13.94
CA GLN A 60 1.00 19.12 -15.38
C GLN A 60 1.71 18.00 -16.15
N ARG A 61 2.89 17.55 -15.68
CA ARG A 61 3.61 16.43 -16.32
C ARG A 61 2.82 15.15 -16.29
N ILE A 62 2.23 14.81 -15.14
CA ILE A 62 1.44 13.59 -14.98
C ILE A 62 0.17 13.66 -15.83
N ASN A 63 -0.60 14.75 -15.76
CA ASN A 63 -1.79 14.93 -16.57
C ASN A 63 -1.46 14.93 -18.07
N GLY A 64 -0.35 15.57 -18.49
CA GLY A 64 0.10 15.50 -19.87
C GLY A 64 0.34 14.07 -20.36
N ARG A 65 0.95 13.21 -19.54
CA ARG A 65 1.12 11.78 -19.87
C ARG A 65 -0.21 11.02 -19.86
N LEU A 66 -1.10 11.31 -18.91
CA LEU A 66 -2.43 10.67 -18.84
C LEU A 66 -3.27 11.03 -20.07
N THR A 67 -3.34 12.31 -20.44
CA THR A 67 -4.11 12.79 -21.59
C THR A 67 -3.55 12.25 -22.90
N ALA A 68 -2.22 12.13 -23.03
CA ALA A 68 -1.60 11.50 -24.20
C ALA A 68 -2.02 10.03 -24.38
N GLU A 69 -2.40 9.36 -23.30
CA GLU A 69 -2.90 7.98 -23.29
C GLU A 69 -4.44 7.89 -23.27
N GLY A 70 -5.15 9.01 -23.38
CA GLY A 70 -6.61 9.07 -23.36
C GLY A 70 -7.23 8.82 -21.97
N ILE A 71 -6.45 9.02 -20.90
CA ILE A 71 -6.87 8.86 -19.51
C ILE A 71 -7.34 10.21 -18.96
N PRO A 72 -8.44 10.27 -18.18
CA PRO A 72 -8.89 11.50 -17.55
C PRO A 72 -7.81 12.13 -16.65
N GLU A 73 -7.72 13.44 -16.67
CA GLU A 73 -6.82 14.19 -15.80
C GLU A 73 -7.18 14.00 -14.32
N VAL A 74 -6.18 14.08 -13.45
CA VAL A 74 -6.38 14.02 -12.00
C VAL A 74 -6.30 15.40 -11.38
N GLU A 75 -7.01 15.59 -10.28
CA GLU A 75 -6.91 16.80 -9.46
C GLU A 75 -5.68 16.76 -8.54
N MET A 76 -5.21 17.95 -8.13
CA MET A 76 -4.12 18.13 -7.16
C MET A 76 -4.35 17.35 -5.85
N ILE A 77 -5.60 17.18 -5.43
CA ILE A 77 -5.96 16.46 -4.20
C ILE A 77 -5.64 14.95 -4.32
N ILE A 78 -5.90 14.35 -5.48
CA ILE A 78 -5.56 12.96 -5.78
C ILE A 78 -4.04 12.80 -5.88
N LEU A 79 -3.37 13.74 -6.56
CA LEU A 79 -1.91 13.75 -6.65
C LEU A 79 -1.25 13.85 -5.26
N LYS A 80 -1.69 14.81 -4.44
CA LYS A 80 -1.22 14.98 -3.06
C LYS A 80 -1.35 13.70 -2.26
N TRP A 81 -2.53 13.07 -2.27
CA TRP A 81 -2.77 11.82 -1.57
C TRP A 81 -1.80 10.73 -2.04
N ARG A 82 -1.65 10.59 -3.35
CA ARG A 82 -0.83 9.56 -3.99
C ARG A 82 0.66 9.72 -3.70
N VAL A 83 1.21 10.91 -3.94
CA VAL A 83 2.63 11.20 -3.70
C VAL A 83 2.96 11.14 -2.22
N SER A 84 2.04 11.55 -1.33
CA SER A 84 2.22 11.39 0.11
C SER A 84 2.34 9.93 0.55
N GLN A 85 1.69 8.98 -0.14
CA GLN A 85 1.90 7.55 0.13
C GLN A 85 3.25 7.08 -0.38
N LEU A 86 3.63 7.47 -1.60
CA LEU A 86 4.89 7.07 -2.22
C LEU A 86 6.11 7.56 -1.43
N LEU A 87 6.14 8.83 -1.04
CA LEU A 87 7.24 9.37 -0.24
C LEU A 87 7.40 8.65 1.11
N ARG A 88 6.28 8.25 1.73
CA ARG A 88 6.29 7.45 2.97
C ARG A 88 6.83 6.03 2.74
N ASP A 89 6.47 5.39 1.63
CA ASP A 89 6.98 4.07 1.25
C ASP A 89 8.49 4.11 0.94
N ILE A 90 8.93 5.12 0.20
CA ILE A 90 10.34 5.37 -0.10
C ILE A 90 11.12 5.54 1.20
N GLN A 91 10.66 6.40 2.11
CA GLN A 91 11.32 6.62 3.40
C GLN A 91 11.42 5.33 4.23
N ARG A 92 10.38 4.49 4.24
CA ARG A 92 10.41 3.18 4.93
C ARG A 92 11.45 2.25 4.34
N LYS A 93 11.52 2.15 3.01
CA LYS A 93 12.50 1.30 2.32
C LYS A 93 13.94 1.73 2.57
N TYR A 94 14.22 3.04 2.61
CA TYR A 94 15.55 3.54 2.98
C TYR A 94 15.89 3.28 4.46
N ALA A 95 14.91 3.39 5.36
CA ALA A 95 15.10 3.08 6.78
C ALA A 95 15.35 1.57 7.01
N GLU A 96 14.65 0.71 6.29
CA GLU A 96 14.83 -0.75 6.35
C GLU A 96 16.14 -1.21 5.67
N GLY A 97 16.53 -0.55 4.57
CA GLY A 97 17.84 -0.76 3.92
C GLY A 97 19.04 -0.35 4.80
N SER A 98 18.83 0.57 5.74
CA SER A 98 19.83 0.98 6.73
C SER A 98 19.89 0.08 7.97
N MET A 99 18.96 -0.88 8.11
CA MET A 99 18.84 -1.75 9.29
C MET A 99 18.92 -3.25 8.96
N ILE A 100 19.47 -3.63 7.79
CA ILE A 100 19.80 -5.04 7.47
C ILE A 100 21.10 -5.51 8.17
N SER A 101 21.45 -4.90 9.30
CA SER A 101 22.40 -5.41 10.28
C SER A 101 21.72 -5.44 11.66
N GLY A 102 20.58 -6.13 11.76
CA GLY A 102 19.88 -6.26 13.03
C GLY A 102 18.58 -7.04 12.93
N MET A 103 18.70 -8.38 12.93
CA MET A 103 17.63 -9.34 13.23
C MET A 103 16.53 -9.53 12.17
N ALA A 104 16.88 -10.30 11.14
CA ALA A 104 16.01 -11.39 10.72
C ALA A 104 16.36 -12.63 11.55
N VAL A 105 15.44 -13.12 12.38
CA VAL A 105 15.16 -14.55 12.63
C VAL A 105 14.12 -14.70 13.75
N THR A 106 12.92 -15.09 13.34
CA THR A 106 12.03 -16.12 13.91
C THR A 106 10.78 -16.03 13.03
N GLY A 107 10.72 -16.74 11.91
CA GLY A 107 10.36 -18.17 11.89
C GLY A 107 8.88 -18.26 12.27
N SER A 108 7.93 -18.27 11.35
CA SER A 108 7.42 -19.46 10.62
C SER A 108 6.10 -19.01 9.95
N GLN A 109 5.58 -19.45 8.81
CA GLN A 109 5.89 -20.41 7.76
C GLN A 109 4.71 -20.29 6.75
N PRO A 110 4.88 -20.58 5.44
CA PRO A 110 3.81 -20.48 4.44
C PRO A 110 3.17 -21.85 4.14
N GLN A 111 1.85 -21.92 3.96
CA GLN A 111 1.23 -22.86 3.00
C GLN A 111 -0.26 -22.57 2.80
N ALA A 112 -0.64 -22.17 1.59
CA ALA A 112 -1.99 -22.32 1.07
C ALA A 112 -1.86 -23.08 -0.25
N GLU A 113 -2.05 -24.40 -0.20
CA GLU A 113 -2.23 -25.24 -1.37
C GLU A 113 -3.73 -25.50 -1.57
N GLY A 114 -4.18 -25.22 -2.79
CA GLY A 114 -5.47 -25.66 -3.28
C GLY A 114 -5.30 -26.76 -4.33
N SER A 115 -6.12 -27.80 -4.17
CA SER A 115 -6.61 -28.76 -5.18
C SER A 115 -5.73 -29.95 -5.58
N THR A 116 -6.12 -31.16 -5.18
CA THR A 116 -7.00 -32.01 -6.02
C THR A 116 -7.51 -33.27 -5.28
N GLN A 117 -8.83 -33.46 -5.37
CA GLN A 117 -9.56 -34.72 -5.59
C GLN A 117 -9.39 -35.96 -4.67
N GLN A 118 -10.58 -36.36 -4.18
CA GLN A 118 -11.16 -37.71 -4.20
C GLN A 118 -11.07 -38.58 -2.93
N SER A 119 -12.29 -38.96 -2.50
CA SER A 119 -12.71 -40.28 -2.03
C SER A 119 -12.87 -40.51 -0.52
N GLN A 120 -14.16 -40.56 -0.16
CA GLN A 120 -14.81 -41.63 0.63
C GLN A 120 -14.93 -41.47 2.16
N SER A 121 -16.21 -41.26 2.53
CA SER A 121 -16.97 -41.99 3.55
C SER A 121 -17.03 -41.46 5.00
N PRO A 122 -18.16 -41.69 5.71
CA PRO A 122 -18.68 -40.78 6.72
C PRO A 122 -18.75 -41.42 8.11
N GLN A 123 -18.07 -40.88 9.11
CA GLN A 123 -18.23 -41.21 10.53
C GLN A 123 -17.66 -40.02 11.32
N ARG A 124 -18.22 -39.52 12.41
CA ARG A 124 -19.36 -39.81 13.26
C ARG A 124 -19.39 -38.60 14.20
N SER A 125 -20.59 -38.21 14.61
CA SER A 125 -20.83 -37.24 15.67
C SER A 125 -19.97 -37.48 16.92
N GLU A 126 -19.73 -36.40 17.67
CA GLU A 126 -19.78 -36.31 19.15
C GLU A 126 -18.60 -35.53 19.77
N SER A 127 -18.99 -34.41 20.38
CA SER A 127 -18.55 -33.99 21.72
C SER A 127 -17.20 -33.29 21.89
N SER A 128 -17.30 -31.99 22.17
CA SER A 128 -16.34 -31.18 22.90
C SER A 128 -15.76 -31.90 24.11
N PRO A 129 -14.43 -31.79 24.34
CA PRO A 129 -13.87 -31.82 25.67
C PRO A 129 -13.32 -30.45 26.07
N SER A 130 -13.78 -30.03 27.24
CA SER A 130 -13.42 -28.87 28.03
C SER A 130 -11.94 -28.47 28.00
N GLU A 131 -11.73 -27.20 27.64
CA GLU A 131 -11.01 -26.20 28.43
C GLU A 131 -9.92 -26.75 29.37
N THR A 132 -8.75 -27.09 28.80
CA THR A 132 -7.52 -27.22 29.59
C THR A 132 -6.80 -25.88 29.57
N ARG A 133 -7.24 -24.94 30.41
CA ARG A 133 -6.46 -23.74 30.69
C ARG A 133 -5.32 -24.12 31.66
N ALA A 134 -4.10 -23.77 31.31
CA ALA A 134 -2.94 -23.96 32.17
C ALA A 134 -3.08 -23.13 33.45
N TYR A 135 -2.79 -23.76 34.59
CA TYR A 135 -2.83 -23.18 35.93
C TYR A 135 -1.91 -21.96 36.04
N ASP A 136 -2.43 -20.84 36.58
CA ASP A 136 -1.71 -19.58 36.75
C ASP A 136 -1.58 -19.23 38.25
N PRO A 137 -0.43 -19.53 38.88
CA PRO A 137 -0.26 -19.45 40.34
C PRO A 137 -0.29 -18.02 40.91
N VAL A 138 -0.38 -16.98 40.07
CA VAL A 138 -0.54 -15.59 40.51
C VAL A 138 -2.00 -15.19 40.56
N ARG A 139 -2.89 -15.90 39.84
CA ARG A 139 -4.33 -15.60 39.79
C ARG A 139 -5.20 -16.58 40.57
N ASP A 140 -4.73 -17.81 40.81
CA ASP A 140 -5.50 -18.89 41.43
C ASP A 140 -5.07 -19.20 42.89
N VAL A 141 -4.78 -18.15 43.70
CA VAL A 141 -4.55 -18.18 45.16
C VAL A 141 -5.64 -17.41 45.91
#